data_AF-A0A9E3KGA0-F1
#
_entry.id   AF-A0A9E3KGA0-F1
#
_cell.length_a   1.000
_cell.length_b   1.000
_cell.length_c   1.000
_cell.angle_alpha   90.00
_cell.angle_beta   90.00
_cell.angle_gamma   90.00
#
_symmetry.space_group_name_H-M   'P 1'
#
loop_
_entity.id
_entity.type
_entity.pdbx_description
1 polymer ?
#
loop_
_entity_poly.entity_id
_entity_poly.type
_entity_poly.pdbx_seq_one_letter_code
_entity_poly.pdbx_strand_id
1 'polypeptide(L)'
;MKPKKIIFILFVCMAALSTTRCNNDEGITFSMKDVSARVTGFSNPKTGPGAELTITGSQLETVQRIFIGTERILKKDFVSQTESAITFNVPTTVGTHTDGTLTDVLVVFNGPERAFTKIEVVPLQAISSFTPYAAAPGETVTIMGVNFNLVTGVKLGDVSATITSQSPTLLKFTMPAGAVTNRITLVGEAGSSRSANNLVACSGSPNSPDCATPLNLNSGLELGTGDDFTNWGKWNGGSFQVATTVPGEYYRGSRALKVIRDGSLASGQWRIQFVSDPVATDIGSSYTVYVWARAAVAGAGFRVSLNPDTGFYPSDVAVTPQWQQFSFVVPGERIQNASTRFVLDLNGTNTAVTTFYIDDIKVIKN
;
A
#
# COMPACT_ATOMS: atom_id res chain seq x y z
N MET A 1 50.96 36.60 -55.07
CA MET A 1 51.51 35.82 -56.19
C MET A 1 52.37 34.70 -55.62
N LYS A 2 52.00 33.43 -55.84
CA LYS A 2 52.78 32.18 -55.70
C LYS A 2 51.97 31.05 -55.03
N PRO A 3 52.26 29.78 -55.41
CA PRO A 3 51.23 28.86 -55.87
C PRO A 3 51.30 27.47 -55.18
N LYS A 4 50.53 26.53 -55.76
CA LYS A 4 50.72 25.06 -55.82
C LYS A 4 49.99 24.17 -54.78
N LYS A 5 48.94 23.49 -55.29
CA LYS A 5 48.75 22.02 -55.44
C LYS A 5 49.92 21.15 -54.91
N ILE A 6 49.79 19.94 -54.35
CA ILE A 6 48.74 18.91 -54.15
C ILE A 6 49.46 17.74 -53.39
N ILE A 7 48.69 16.80 -52.82
CA ILE A 7 48.98 15.38 -52.49
C ILE A 7 49.25 15.00 -51.01
N PHE A 8 48.58 13.89 -50.71
CA PHE A 8 48.20 13.16 -49.50
C PHE A 8 49.28 12.12 -49.11
N ILE A 9 49.38 11.75 -47.82
CA ILE A 9 49.49 10.37 -47.26
C ILE A 9 50.19 10.36 -45.87
N LEU A 10 49.51 9.71 -44.92
CA LEU A 10 49.91 9.23 -43.60
C LEU A 10 51.29 8.55 -43.55
N PHE A 11 52.06 8.78 -42.46
CA PHE A 11 52.49 7.68 -41.58
C PHE A 11 53.03 8.18 -40.23
N VAL A 12 52.70 7.41 -39.20
CA VAL A 12 53.03 7.49 -37.78
C VAL A 12 54.53 7.36 -37.54
N CYS A 13 55.10 8.08 -36.56
CA CYS A 13 56.31 7.63 -35.89
C CYS A 13 56.36 8.06 -34.41
N MET A 14 56.66 7.07 -33.59
CA MET A 14 56.54 6.99 -32.14
C MET A 14 57.86 7.40 -31.47
N ALA A 15 57.73 8.11 -30.35
CA ALA A 15 58.62 8.21 -29.19
C ALA A 15 60.16 8.17 -29.36
N ALA A 16 60.80 9.23 -28.85
CA ALA A 16 62.09 9.12 -28.17
C ALA A 16 62.01 9.85 -26.83
N LEU A 17 62.12 9.08 -25.75
CA LEU A 17 62.41 9.57 -24.40
C LEU A 17 63.84 10.12 -24.38
N SER A 18 64.03 11.37 -23.97
CA SER A 18 65.28 11.79 -23.34
C SER A 18 65.03 12.78 -22.21
N THR A 19 65.72 12.49 -21.13
CA THR A 19 65.67 13.04 -19.79
C THR A 19 65.85 14.55 -19.77
N THR A 20 64.81 15.27 -19.35
CA THR A 20 64.98 16.59 -18.72
C THR A 20 64.62 16.43 -17.25
N ARG A 21 65.65 16.47 -16.40
CA ARG A 21 65.52 16.80 -14.98
C ARG A 21 64.81 18.15 -14.92
N CYS A 22 63.51 18.15 -14.66
CA CYS A 22 62.88 19.32 -14.07
C CYS A 22 63.25 19.32 -12.58
N ASN A 23 63.83 20.44 -12.18
CA ASN A 23 64.13 20.81 -10.81
C ASN A 23 62.91 20.61 -9.91
N ASN A 24 63.17 20.57 -8.61
CA ASN A 24 62.20 20.66 -7.53
C ASN A 24 61.25 21.86 -7.77
N ASP A 25 60.22 21.65 -8.59
CA ASP A 25 58.99 22.39 -8.47
C ASP A 25 58.36 21.79 -7.21
N GLU A 26 58.22 22.60 -6.17
CA GLU A 26 57.32 22.34 -5.07
C GLU A 26 55.89 22.30 -5.65
N GLY A 27 55.58 21.22 -6.37
CA GLY A 27 54.22 20.85 -6.65
C GLY A 27 53.59 20.65 -5.29
N ILE A 28 52.69 21.56 -4.92
CA ILE A 28 51.78 21.35 -3.79
C ILE A 28 51.05 20.05 -4.10
N THR A 29 51.58 18.95 -3.60
CA THR A 29 50.87 17.69 -3.55
C THR A 29 49.85 17.91 -2.45
N PHE A 30 48.65 18.36 -2.83
CA PHE A 30 47.46 18.20 -2.01
C PHE A 30 47.19 16.69 -1.96
N SER A 31 48.01 15.97 -1.21
CA SER A 31 47.85 14.54 -1.01
C SER A 31 46.63 14.36 -0.13
N MET A 32 45.69 13.57 -0.63
CA MET A 32 44.55 13.13 0.16
C MET A 32 45.09 12.33 1.35
N LYS A 33 44.64 12.68 2.56
CA LYS A 33 44.98 11.94 3.77
C LYS A 33 43.81 11.02 4.12
N ASP A 34 44.02 9.72 4.01
CA ASP A 34 43.04 8.73 4.43
C ASP A 34 42.95 8.70 5.96
N VAL A 35 41.75 8.94 6.47
CA VAL A 35 41.38 8.90 7.89
C VAL A 35 40.18 7.98 8.13
N SER A 36 40.01 6.95 7.31
CA SER A 36 38.88 6.01 7.39
C SER A 36 38.71 5.39 8.77
N ALA A 37 39.80 5.19 9.51
CA ALA A 37 39.77 4.70 10.89
C ALA A 37 39.01 5.61 11.88
N ARG A 38 38.74 6.89 11.54
CA ARG A 38 37.92 7.78 12.37
C ARG A 38 36.45 7.43 12.33
N VAL A 39 35.97 6.77 11.27
CA VAL A 39 34.59 6.29 11.18
C VAL A 39 34.56 4.90 11.82
N THR A 40 33.95 4.81 13.00
CA THR A 40 33.93 3.57 13.79
C THR A 40 32.65 2.76 13.57
N GLY A 41 31.60 3.36 13.02
CA GLY A 41 30.38 2.63 12.71
C GLY A 41 29.20 3.52 12.31
N PHE A 42 28.08 2.85 12.05
CA PHE A 42 26.81 3.46 11.69
C PHE A 42 25.72 3.02 12.67
N SER A 43 24.71 3.86 12.91
CA SER A 43 23.52 3.47 13.66
C SER A 43 22.78 2.31 12.98
N ASN A 44 22.71 2.33 11.64
CA ASN A 44 22.21 1.22 10.84
C ASN A 44 22.97 1.14 9.50
N PRO A 45 23.93 0.21 9.35
CA PRO A 45 24.72 0.07 8.11
C PRO A 45 23.92 -0.46 6.92
N LYS A 46 22.68 -0.94 7.13
CA LYS A 46 21.76 -1.38 6.06
C LYS A 46 20.48 -0.56 6.13
N THR A 47 20.36 0.44 5.28
CA THR A 47 19.37 1.51 5.41
C THR A 47 18.63 1.78 4.10
N GLY A 48 17.64 2.67 4.12
CA GLY A 48 16.85 3.05 2.94
C GLY A 48 16.98 4.53 2.57
N PRO A 49 16.61 4.91 1.34
CA PRO A 49 16.51 6.32 0.96
C PRO A 49 15.55 7.09 1.88
N GLY A 50 15.95 8.28 2.31
CA GLY A 50 15.19 9.13 3.22
C GLY A 50 15.29 8.77 4.71
N ALA A 51 15.88 7.61 5.07
CA ALA A 51 16.06 7.23 6.47
C ALA A 51 17.12 8.09 7.16
N GLU A 52 16.95 8.33 8.45
CA GLU A 52 17.97 8.97 9.28
C GLU A 52 19.10 7.97 9.59
N LEU A 53 20.35 8.39 9.34
CA LEU A 53 21.56 7.60 9.55
C LEU A 53 22.55 8.41 10.38
N THR A 54 23.15 7.76 11.39
CA THR A 54 24.21 8.37 12.20
C THR A 54 25.53 7.68 11.95
N ILE A 55 26.56 8.45 11.59
CA ILE A 55 27.96 8.03 11.62
C ILE A 55 28.50 8.25 13.03
N THR A 56 29.21 7.27 13.58
CA THR A 56 29.94 7.37 14.85
C THR A 56 31.45 7.36 14.60
N GLY A 57 32.21 8.07 15.43
CA GLY A 57 33.63 8.22 15.19
C GLY A 57 34.34 9.25 16.07
N SER A 58 35.36 9.88 15.51
CA SER A 58 36.14 10.96 16.13
C SER A 58 36.41 12.10 15.16
N GLN A 59 36.58 13.31 15.70
CA GLN A 59 36.82 14.55 14.93
C GLN A 59 35.75 14.84 13.86
N LEU A 60 34.54 14.34 14.07
CA LEU A 60 33.43 14.42 13.12
C LEU A 60 32.82 15.81 13.01
N GLU A 61 33.06 16.70 13.97
CA GLU A 61 32.66 18.12 13.98
C GLU A 61 33.32 18.91 12.84
N THR A 62 34.45 18.42 12.34
CA THR A 62 35.22 19.04 11.24
C THR A 62 34.73 18.62 9.85
N VAL A 63 33.84 17.64 9.74
CA VAL A 63 33.26 17.17 8.47
C VAL A 63 32.44 18.27 7.80
N GLN A 64 32.64 18.44 6.49
CA GLN A 64 32.02 19.48 5.66
C GLN A 64 30.92 18.95 4.74
N ARG A 65 31.02 17.69 4.33
CA ARG A 65 30.04 17.02 3.46
C ARG A 65 30.25 15.51 3.48
N ILE A 66 29.21 14.78 3.12
CA ILE A 66 29.21 13.33 2.93
C ILE A 66 28.70 13.04 1.53
N PHE A 67 29.25 12.02 0.87
CA PHE A 67 28.65 11.43 -0.32
C PHE A 67 28.17 10.02 0.00
N ILE A 68 27.03 9.65 -0.56
CA ILE A 68 26.54 8.28 -0.59
C ILE A 68 26.30 7.95 -2.06
N GLY A 69 27.15 7.10 -2.62
CA GLY A 69 27.28 6.95 -4.06
C GLY A 69 27.60 8.29 -4.72
N THR A 70 26.74 8.74 -5.63
CA THR A 70 26.86 10.04 -6.30
C THR A 70 26.19 11.20 -5.56
N GLU A 71 25.36 10.89 -4.56
CA GLU A 71 24.53 11.87 -3.88
C GLU A 71 25.33 12.61 -2.81
N ARG A 72 25.16 13.94 -2.75
CA ARG A 72 25.93 14.83 -1.87
C ARG A 72 25.07 15.40 -0.76
N ILE A 73 25.52 15.25 0.47
CA ILE A 73 24.93 15.84 1.68
C ILE A 73 25.89 16.93 2.19
N LEU A 74 25.46 18.18 2.23
CA LEU A 74 26.27 19.28 2.76
C LEU A 74 26.11 19.39 4.27
N LYS A 75 27.12 19.94 4.97
CA LYS A 75 27.06 20.17 6.42
C LYS A 75 25.80 20.90 6.89
N LYS A 76 25.27 21.83 6.09
CA LYS A 76 24.01 22.55 6.40
C LYS A 76 22.77 21.66 6.44
N ASP A 77 22.84 20.48 5.81
CA ASP A 77 21.76 19.51 5.71
C ASP A 77 21.94 18.33 6.70
N PHE A 78 22.97 18.40 7.56
CA PHE A 78 23.08 17.48 8.69
C PHE A 78 21.99 17.80 9.71
N VAL A 79 21.36 16.75 10.24
CA VAL A 79 20.38 16.84 11.34
C VAL A 79 21.10 17.23 12.63
N SER A 80 22.26 16.62 12.89
CA SER A 80 23.12 16.98 14.01
C SER A 80 24.59 16.67 13.69
N GLN A 81 25.50 17.38 14.34
CA GLN A 81 26.94 17.15 14.21
C GLN A 81 27.65 17.48 15.52
N THR A 82 28.40 16.51 16.03
CA THR A 82 29.23 16.58 17.24
C THR A 82 30.62 16.03 16.92
N GLU A 83 31.52 16.03 17.90
CA GLU A 83 32.87 15.47 17.69
C GLU A 83 32.88 13.97 17.41
N SER A 84 31.89 13.24 17.95
CA SER A 84 31.83 11.78 17.86
C SER A 84 30.65 11.25 17.03
N ALA A 85 29.75 12.11 16.56
CA ALA A 85 28.60 11.69 15.77
C ALA A 85 28.15 12.72 14.72
N ILE A 86 27.70 12.24 13.56
CA ILE A 86 26.96 13.03 12.56
C ILE A 86 25.68 12.31 12.22
N THR A 87 24.54 12.97 12.41
CA THR A 87 23.22 12.48 12.00
C THR A 87 22.77 13.22 10.74
N PHE A 88 22.29 12.50 9.74
CA PHE A 88 21.80 13.05 8.48
C PHE A 88 20.74 12.13 7.86
N ASN A 89 19.99 12.64 6.89
CA ASN A 89 19.07 11.82 6.10
C ASN A 89 19.77 11.26 4.86
N VAL A 90 19.62 9.96 4.61
CA VAL A 90 20.07 9.33 3.37
C VAL A 90 19.32 9.99 2.21
N PRO A 91 20.00 10.49 1.15
CA PRO A 91 19.33 11.14 0.03
C PRO A 91 18.26 10.23 -0.60
N THR A 92 17.09 10.79 -0.93
CA THR A 92 15.98 10.00 -1.52
C THR A 92 16.26 9.53 -2.94
N THR A 93 17.28 10.10 -3.59
CA THR A 93 17.72 9.86 -4.96
C THR A 93 18.83 8.80 -5.07
N VAL A 94 19.35 8.32 -3.95
CA VAL A 94 20.40 7.28 -3.95
C VAL A 94 19.84 5.98 -4.55
N GLY A 95 20.65 5.28 -5.32
CA GLY A 95 20.31 3.95 -5.83
C GLY A 95 20.11 2.93 -4.70
N THR A 96 19.20 1.99 -4.92
CA THR A 96 18.91 0.90 -3.97
C THR A 96 19.24 -0.45 -4.57
N HIS A 97 19.69 -1.39 -3.74
CA HIS A 97 20.11 -2.73 -4.11
C HIS A 97 19.45 -3.77 -3.20
N THR A 98 19.24 -4.99 -3.71
CA THR A 98 18.68 -6.12 -2.92
C THR A 98 19.56 -7.36 -2.97
N ASP A 99 20.74 -7.25 -3.58
CA ASP A 99 21.69 -8.33 -3.84
C ASP A 99 22.94 -8.26 -2.92
N GLY A 100 22.88 -7.44 -1.87
CA GLY A 100 24.01 -7.19 -0.97
C GLY A 100 25.06 -6.23 -1.51
N THR A 101 24.84 -5.60 -2.67
CA THR A 101 25.73 -4.57 -3.20
C THR A 101 25.86 -3.41 -2.21
N LEU A 102 27.10 -3.08 -1.87
CA LEU A 102 27.42 -1.97 -0.98
C LEU A 102 27.58 -0.66 -1.77
N THR A 103 27.00 0.41 -1.25
CA THR A 103 27.14 1.78 -1.72
C THR A 103 28.29 2.47 -1.00
N ASP A 104 29.19 3.08 -1.77
CA ASP A 104 30.32 3.82 -1.22
C ASP A 104 29.86 5.07 -0.45
N VAL A 105 30.49 5.31 0.70
CA VAL A 105 30.30 6.51 1.51
C VAL A 105 31.64 7.22 1.63
N LEU A 106 31.67 8.47 1.17
CA LEU A 106 32.84 9.34 1.28
C LEU A 106 32.55 10.46 2.26
N VAL A 107 33.26 10.47 3.38
CA VAL A 107 33.20 11.53 4.38
C VAL A 107 34.34 12.52 4.14
N VAL A 108 33.99 13.78 3.94
CA VAL A 108 34.93 14.84 3.59
C VAL A 108 35.13 15.76 4.79
N PHE A 109 36.31 15.67 5.40
CA PHE A 109 36.75 16.53 6.49
C PHE A 109 37.28 17.87 5.95
N ASN A 110 37.50 18.83 6.86
CA ASN A 110 38.20 20.05 6.49
C ASN A 110 39.62 19.75 5.99
N GLY A 111 40.09 20.45 4.96
CA GLY A 111 41.41 20.21 4.36
C GLY A 111 41.51 18.89 3.55
N PRO A 112 42.66 18.18 3.57
CA PRO A 112 42.93 17.04 2.70
C PRO A 112 42.34 15.70 3.19
N GLU A 113 41.74 15.67 4.37
CA GLU A 113 41.35 14.43 5.05
C GLU A 113 40.05 13.84 4.49
N ARG A 114 40.06 12.54 4.19
CA ARG A 114 38.91 11.78 3.66
C ARG A 114 38.77 10.46 4.40
N ALA A 115 37.54 10.03 4.68
CA ALA A 115 37.25 8.68 5.11
C ALA A 115 36.37 7.97 4.08
N PHE A 116 36.70 6.72 3.80
CA PHE A 116 35.99 5.84 2.89
C PHE A 116 35.38 4.70 3.70
N THR A 117 34.09 4.48 3.51
CA THR A 117 33.38 3.36 4.10
C THR A 117 32.25 2.97 3.17
N LYS A 118 31.45 1.97 3.53
CA LYS A 118 30.33 1.52 2.73
C LYS A 118 29.13 1.19 3.60
N ILE A 119 27.95 1.33 3.02
CA ILE A 119 26.68 0.90 3.60
C ILE A 119 25.90 0.12 2.56
N GLU A 120 24.94 -0.69 2.98
CA GLU A 120 23.97 -1.28 2.07
C GLU A 120 22.74 -0.37 2.02
N VAL A 121 22.35 0.07 0.81
CA VAL A 121 21.14 0.89 0.63
C VAL A 121 20.08 0.05 -0.07
N VAL A 122 18.97 -0.21 0.62
CA VAL A 122 17.91 -1.13 0.18
C VAL A 122 16.58 -0.39 0.02
N PRO A 123 15.67 -0.86 -0.85
CA PRO A 123 14.40 -0.18 -1.06
C PRO A 123 13.45 -0.35 0.13
N LEU A 124 12.56 0.62 0.36
CA LEU A 124 11.52 0.50 1.39
C LEU A 124 10.45 -0.53 0.98
N GLN A 125 9.96 -1.27 1.95
CA GLN A 125 8.83 -2.20 1.77
C GLN A 125 7.52 -1.42 1.53
N ALA A 126 6.73 -1.89 0.57
CA ALA A 126 5.44 -1.28 0.25
C ALA A 126 4.32 -2.32 0.27
N ILE A 127 3.22 -2.00 0.96
CA ILE A 127 2.03 -2.82 1.03
C ILE A 127 1.06 -2.37 -0.06
N SER A 128 0.67 -3.27 -0.96
CA SER A 128 -0.36 -3.01 -1.96
C SER A 128 -1.75 -3.41 -1.47
N SER A 129 -1.87 -4.54 -0.78
CA SER A 129 -3.13 -5.03 -0.22
C SER A 129 -2.92 -6.02 0.92
N PHE A 130 -3.99 -6.35 1.63
CA PHE A 130 -4.00 -7.42 2.62
C PHE A 130 -5.39 -8.07 2.69
N THR A 131 -5.43 -9.32 3.16
CA THR A 131 -6.65 -10.09 3.38
C THR A 131 -6.44 -11.10 4.52
N PRO A 132 -7.44 -11.34 5.39
CA PRO A 132 -8.73 -10.63 5.46
C PRO A 132 -8.59 -9.18 5.96
N TYR A 133 -9.64 -8.38 5.82
CA TYR A 133 -9.69 -6.98 6.31
C TYR A 133 -10.06 -6.86 7.79
N ALA A 134 -10.46 -7.96 8.40
CA ALA A 134 -10.67 -8.12 9.82
C ALA A 134 -10.16 -9.48 10.26
N ALA A 135 -9.56 -9.54 11.44
CA ALA A 135 -9.02 -10.78 11.97
C ALA A 135 -9.19 -10.86 13.49
N ALA A 136 -9.56 -12.03 13.98
CA ALA A 136 -9.47 -12.40 15.39
C ALA A 136 -8.04 -12.83 15.76
N PRO A 137 -7.64 -12.75 17.04
CA PRO A 137 -6.35 -13.26 17.49
C PRO A 137 -6.12 -14.71 17.05
N GLY A 138 -4.93 -15.00 16.51
CA GLY A 138 -4.58 -16.33 16.00
C GLY A 138 -4.91 -16.56 14.53
N GLU A 139 -5.76 -15.74 13.91
CA GLU A 139 -6.04 -15.85 12.48
C GLU A 139 -4.85 -15.37 11.64
N THR A 140 -4.71 -15.93 10.43
CA THR A 140 -3.65 -15.55 9.51
C THR A 140 -4.09 -14.40 8.63
N VAL A 141 -3.28 -13.34 8.60
CA VAL A 141 -3.42 -12.23 7.64
C VAL A 141 -2.33 -12.34 6.60
N THR A 142 -2.73 -12.28 5.33
CA THR A 142 -1.84 -12.25 4.17
C THR A 142 -1.74 -10.84 3.63
N ILE A 143 -0.52 -10.37 3.41
CA ILE A 143 -0.17 -9.08 2.84
C ILE A 143 0.47 -9.32 1.48
N MET A 144 0.10 -8.52 0.49
CA MET A 144 0.75 -8.45 -0.82
C MET A 144 1.48 -7.12 -0.98
N GLY A 145 2.57 -7.11 -1.72
CA GLY A 145 3.39 -5.93 -1.90
C GLY A 145 4.74 -6.22 -2.52
N VAL A 146 5.77 -5.47 -2.12
CA VAL A 146 7.15 -5.60 -2.62
C VAL A 146 8.18 -5.40 -1.50
N ASN A 147 9.38 -5.91 -1.75
CA ASN A 147 10.55 -5.83 -0.85
C ASN A 147 10.31 -6.44 0.53
N PHE A 148 9.40 -7.41 0.61
CA PHE A 148 9.05 -8.03 1.88
C PHE A 148 10.17 -8.90 2.44
N ASN A 149 11.15 -9.34 1.66
CA ASN A 149 12.35 -10.00 2.17
C ASN A 149 13.21 -9.12 3.12
N LEU A 150 12.97 -7.81 3.16
CA LEU A 150 13.66 -6.85 4.03
C LEU A 150 12.87 -6.56 5.32
N VAL A 151 11.67 -7.14 5.46
CA VAL A 151 10.81 -6.96 6.65
C VAL A 151 11.33 -7.83 7.78
N THR A 152 11.58 -7.20 8.92
CA THR A 152 12.06 -7.84 10.16
C THR A 152 10.97 -7.91 11.23
N GLY A 153 9.85 -7.20 11.06
CA GLY A 153 8.74 -7.24 11.98
C GLY A 153 7.43 -6.71 11.42
N VAL A 154 6.32 -7.16 12.01
CA VAL A 154 4.98 -6.66 11.72
C VAL A 154 4.38 -6.16 13.03
N LYS A 155 3.67 -5.04 12.99
CA LYS A 155 2.92 -4.49 14.12
C LYS A 155 1.52 -4.07 13.71
N LEU A 156 0.59 -4.16 14.64
CA LEU A 156 -0.72 -3.52 14.55
C LEU A 156 -0.87 -2.57 15.74
N GLY A 157 -0.79 -1.26 15.47
CA GLY A 157 -0.53 -0.28 16.53
C GLY A 157 0.80 -0.55 17.21
N ASP A 158 0.78 -0.67 18.54
CA ASP A 158 1.98 -0.96 19.35
C ASP A 158 2.23 -2.47 19.57
N VAL A 159 1.32 -3.32 19.10
CA VAL A 159 1.37 -4.78 19.33
C VAL A 159 2.13 -5.46 18.20
N SER A 160 3.21 -6.17 18.53
CA SER A 160 3.98 -6.97 17.57
C SER A 160 3.21 -8.22 17.16
N ALA A 161 3.28 -8.55 15.87
CA ALA A 161 2.70 -9.75 15.27
C ALA A 161 3.79 -10.72 14.80
N THR A 162 3.49 -12.01 14.78
CA THR A 162 4.44 -13.06 14.37
C THR A 162 4.34 -13.30 12.87
N ILE A 163 5.43 -13.11 12.14
CA ILE A 163 5.54 -13.49 10.72
C ILE A 163 5.56 -15.01 10.62
N THR A 164 4.66 -15.58 9.83
CA THR A 164 4.54 -17.04 9.62
C THR A 164 5.13 -17.51 8.30
N SER A 165 5.12 -16.66 7.28
CA SER A 165 5.80 -16.93 6.00
C SER A 165 6.08 -15.62 5.27
N GLN A 166 7.11 -15.61 4.43
CA GLN A 166 7.58 -14.40 3.78
C GLN A 166 8.27 -14.75 2.46
N SER A 167 7.93 -14.00 1.42
CA SER A 167 8.60 -13.95 0.12
C SER A 167 8.80 -12.47 -0.25
N PRO A 168 9.48 -12.13 -1.37
CA PRO A 168 9.63 -10.73 -1.78
C PRO A 168 8.32 -9.96 -2.00
N THR A 169 7.21 -10.65 -2.32
CA THR A 169 5.93 -10.03 -2.69
C THR A 169 4.73 -10.45 -1.86
N LEU A 170 4.90 -11.43 -0.96
CA LEU A 170 3.84 -11.95 -0.10
C LEU A 170 4.38 -12.18 1.31
N LEU A 171 3.67 -11.66 2.31
CA LEU A 171 3.99 -11.85 3.72
C LEU A 171 2.74 -12.33 4.45
N LYS A 172 2.87 -13.35 5.29
CA LYS A 172 1.81 -13.77 6.20
C LYS A 172 2.24 -13.56 7.64
N PHE A 173 1.31 -13.12 8.46
CA PHE A 173 1.50 -13.01 9.89
C PHE A 173 0.27 -13.50 10.65
N THR A 174 0.47 -13.89 11.90
CA THR A 174 -0.62 -14.24 12.81
C THR A 174 -1.09 -13.01 13.56
N MET A 175 -2.39 -12.75 13.51
CA MET A 175 -3.03 -11.64 14.21
C MET A 175 -2.76 -11.74 15.72
N PRO A 176 -2.10 -10.74 16.34
CA PRO A 176 -1.73 -10.84 17.74
C PRO A 176 -2.92 -10.61 18.67
N ALA A 177 -2.88 -11.25 19.85
CA ALA A 177 -3.83 -10.97 20.91
C ALA A 177 -3.64 -9.54 21.46
N GLY A 178 -4.73 -8.90 21.90
CA GLY A 178 -4.70 -7.54 22.43
C GLY A 178 -4.47 -6.43 21.39
N ALA A 179 -4.41 -6.76 20.10
CA ALA A 179 -4.30 -5.76 19.05
C ALA A 179 -5.58 -4.90 18.95
N VAL A 180 -5.41 -3.65 18.56
CA VAL A 180 -6.51 -2.71 18.28
C VAL A 180 -6.50 -2.35 16.80
N THR A 181 -7.69 -2.12 16.23
CA THR A 181 -7.86 -1.70 14.83
C THR A 181 -6.92 -0.54 14.47
N ASN A 182 -6.03 -0.77 13.51
CA ASN A 182 -5.03 0.20 13.08
C ASN A 182 -4.50 -0.16 11.68
N ARG A 183 -3.64 0.67 11.09
CA ARG A 183 -2.84 0.30 9.92
C ARG A 183 -1.80 -0.74 10.31
N ILE A 184 -1.57 -1.69 9.41
CA ILE A 184 -0.46 -2.63 9.53
C ILE A 184 0.84 -1.84 9.36
N THR A 185 1.76 -1.96 10.30
CA THR A 185 3.11 -1.39 10.20
C THR A 185 4.10 -2.51 9.93
N LEU A 186 4.83 -2.42 8.82
CA LEU A 186 5.98 -3.29 8.55
C LEU A 186 7.23 -2.55 9.00
N VAL A 187 8.04 -3.21 9.82
CA VAL A 187 9.38 -2.78 10.19
C VAL A 187 10.37 -3.57 9.36
N GLY A 188 11.33 -2.90 8.75
CA GLY A 188 12.35 -3.52 7.92
C GLY A 188 13.66 -2.77 8.00
N GLU A 189 14.66 -3.28 7.29
CA GLU A 189 16.01 -2.74 7.29
C GLU A 189 16.07 -1.30 6.74
N ALA A 190 15.25 -0.99 5.72
CA ALA A 190 15.10 0.36 5.16
C ALA A 190 14.27 1.34 6.03
N GLY A 191 13.72 0.89 7.16
CA GLY A 191 12.80 1.65 7.99
C GLY A 191 11.41 1.03 8.05
N SER A 192 10.39 1.83 8.34
CA SER A 192 9.01 1.35 8.52
C SER A 192 8.07 1.87 7.43
N SER A 193 7.10 1.06 7.04
CA SER A 193 6.00 1.46 6.17
C SER A 193 4.65 1.01 6.72
N ARG A 194 3.55 1.59 6.22
CA ARG A 194 2.20 1.33 6.71
C ARG A 194 1.24 1.00 5.56
N SER A 195 0.23 0.18 5.85
CA SER A 195 -0.88 -0.06 4.92
C SER A 195 -1.70 1.22 4.71
N ALA A 196 -2.33 1.35 3.54
CA ALA A 196 -3.22 2.47 3.27
C ALA A 196 -4.47 2.46 4.17
N ASN A 197 -5.01 1.27 4.41
CA ASN A 197 -6.24 1.05 5.18
C ASN A 197 -5.95 0.35 6.51
N ASN A 198 -6.88 0.50 7.46
CA ASN A 198 -6.83 -0.21 8.73
C ASN A 198 -7.17 -1.70 8.54
N LEU A 199 -6.46 -2.55 9.26
CA LEU A 199 -6.89 -3.92 9.57
C LEU A 199 -7.73 -3.88 10.84
N VAL A 200 -8.94 -4.41 10.79
CA VAL A 200 -9.84 -4.46 11.95
C VAL A 200 -9.41 -5.58 12.90
N ALA A 201 -9.18 -5.24 14.16
CA ALA A 201 -8.87 -6.21 15.20
C ALA A 201 -10.14 -6.62 15.94
N CYS A 202 -10.59 -7.86 15.76
CA CYS A 202 -11.88 -8.28 16.28
C CYS A 202 -11.96 -8.37 17.80
N SER A 203 -10.85 -8.66 18.47
CA SER A 203 -10.75 -8.60 19.94
C SER A 203 -10.97 -7.18 20.49
N GLY A 204 -10.57 -6.15 19.76
CA GLY A 204 -10.78 -4.74 20.12
C GLY A 204 -12.01 -4.10 19.46
N SER A 205 -12.79 -4.87 18.69
CA SER A 205 -13.95 -4.36 17.94
C SER A 205 -15.05 -5.44 17.82
N PRO A 206 -15.59 -5.97 18.94
CA PRO A 206 -16.49 -7.12 18.94
C PRO A 206 -17.82 -6.87 18.20
N ASN A 207 -18.26 -5.61 18.14
CA ASN A 207 -19.50 -5.22 17.45
C ASN A 207 -19.25 -4.80 15.99
N SER A 208 -18.03 -4.93 15.47
CA SER A 208 -17.76 -4.61 14.07
C SER A 208 -18.42 -5.64 13.17
N PRO A 209 -19.21 -5.24 12.15
CA PRO A 209 -19.75 -6.17 11.18
C PRO A 209 -18.67 -6.86 10.35
N ASP A 210 -17.44 -6.31 10.33
CA ASP A 210 -16.32 -6.97 9.68
C ASP A 210 -15.81 -8.20 10.43
N CYS A 211 -16.11 -8.30 11.72
CA CYS A 211 -15.68 -9.38 12.60
C CYS A 211 -16.71 -10.51 12.75
N ALA A 212 -17.91 -10.31 12.22
CA ALA A 212 -18.93 -11.34 12.17
C ALA A 212 -18.79 -12.18 10.91
N THR A 213 -19.00 -13.49 11.03
CA THR A 213 -19.11 -14.39 9.88
C THR A 213 -20.41 -14.11 9.13
N PRO A 214 -20.37 -13.65 7.87
CA PRO A 214 -21.59 -13.43 7.11
C PRO A 214 -22.27 -14.76 6.75
N LEU A 215 -23.60 -14.76 6.74
CA LEU A 215 -24.41 -15.93 6.38
C LEU A 215 -24.54 -16.09 4.86
N ASN A 216 -24.50 -14.99 4.11
CA ASN A 216 -24.50 -15.04 2.66
C ASN A 216 -23.11 -15.36 2.13
N LEU A 217 -23.05 -16.13 1.05
CA LEU A 217 -21.80 -16.42 0.35
C LEU A 217 -21.37 -15.25 -0.53
N ASN A 218 -20.08 -15.25 -0.90
CA ASN A 218 -19.46 -14.23 -1.74
C ASN A 218 -19.79 -12.79 -1.30
N SER A 219 -19.72 -12.51 0.01
CA SER A 219 -20.07 -11.20 0.57
C SER A 219 -19.22 -10.06 -0.01
N GLY A 220 -17.95 -10.30 -0.28
CA GLY A 220 -17.05 -9.31 -0.89
C GLY A 220 -17.12 -9.25 -2.42
N LEU A 221 -18.03 -9.99 -3.07
CA LEU A 221 -18.23 -9.96 -4.53
C LEU A 221 -17.00 -10.30 -5.40
N GLU A 222 -15.99 -10.94 -4.82
CA GLU A 222 -14.73 -11.29 -5.49
C GLU A 222 -14.84 -12.52 -6.40
N LEU A 223 -15.83 -13.37 -6.21
CA LEU A 223 -16.03 -14.58 -7.00
C LEU A 223 -17.02 -14.33 -8.16
N GLY A 224 -16.64 -14.74 -9.37
CA GLY A 224 -17.48 -14.62 -10.56
C GLY A 224 -16.67 -14.46 -11.85
N THR A 225 -17.35 -14.40 -12.99
CA THR A 225 -16.73 -14.27 -14.32
C THR A 225 -17.44 -13.20 -15.13
N GLY A 226 -16.67 -12.32 -15.79
CA GLY A 226 -17.25 -11.17 -16.48
C GLY A 226 -18.11 -10.34 -15.53
N ASP A 227 -19.32 -9.98 -15.98
CA ASP A 227 -20.26 -9.20 -15.18
C ASP A 227 -21.01 -10.02 -14.12
N ASP A 228 -20.86 -11.34 -14.10
CA ASP A 228 -21.58 -12.21 -13.16
C ASP A 228 -20.79 -12.39 -11.85
N PHE A 229 -21.54 -12.55 -10.77
CA PHE A 229 -21.03 -12.73 -9.41
C PHE A 229 -21.55 -14.07 -8.88
N THR A 230 -20.66 -14.98 -8.51
CA THR A 230 -21.05 -16.27 -7.93
C THR A 230 -21.90 -16.01 -6.68
N ASN A 231 -22.98 -16.78 -6.48
CA ASN A 231 -23.93 -16.62 -5.39
C ASN A 231 -24.81 -15.35 -5.40
N TRP A 232 -24.81 -14.60 -6.50
CA TRP A 232 -25.67 -13.44 -6.67
C TRP A 232 -26.28 -13.40 -8.08
N GLY A 233 -27.59 -13.24 -8.15
CA GLY A 233 -28.37 -13.17 -9.40
C GLY A 233 -28.84 -11.75 -9.73
N LYS A 234 -28.85 -11.41 -11.01
CA LYS A 234 -29.42 -10.16 -11.55
C LYS A 234 -30.85 -10.41 -12.02
N TRP A 235 -31.82 -10.40 -11.12
CA TRP A 235 -33.20 -10.80 -11.44
C TRP A 235 -33.94 -9.78 -12.30
N ASN A 236 -33.64 -8.49 -12.14
CA ASN A 236 -34.19 -7.41 -12.94
C ASN A 236 -33.09 -6.42 -13.33
N GLY A 237 -33.21 -5.81 -14.51
CA GLY A 237 -32.30 -4.76 -14.97
C GLY A 237 -30.85 -5.23 -15.12
N GLY A 238 -30.62 -6.46 -15.59
CA GLY A 238 -29.28 -7.04 -15.70
C GLY A 238 -28.31 -6.23 -16.58
N SER A 239 -28.82 -5.55 -17.62
CA SER A 239 -28.03 -4.67 -18.50
C SER A 239 -27.48 -3.42 -17.81
N PHE A 240 -28.01 -3.07 -16.64
CA PHE A 240 -27.57 -1.92 -15.84
C PHE A 240 -26.57 -2.32 -14.75
N GLN A 241 -26.18 -3.60 -14.69
CA GLN A 241 -25.37 -4.18 -13.64
C GLN A 241 -24.16 -4.85 -14.26
N VAL A 242 -22.98 -4.27 -14.03
CA VAL A 242 -21.71 -4.77 -14.56
C VAL A 242 -20.71 -4.96 -13.43
N ALA A 243 -19.69 -5.77 -13.67
CA ALA A 243 -18.56 -5.83 -12.76
C ALA A 243 -17.57 -4.72 -13.07
N THR A 244 -16.90 -4.20 -12.05
CA THR A 244 -15.77 -3.30 -12.25
C THR A 244 -14.54 -3.80 -11.51
N THR A 245 -13.39 -3.69 -12.15
CA THR A 245 -12.05 -3.94 -11.60
C THR A 245 -11.20 -2.67 -11.58
N VAL A 246 -11.82 -1.51 -11.86
CA VAL A 246 -11.11 -0.22 -11.91
C VAL A 246 -10.74 0.19 -10.49
N PRO A 247 -9.45 0.48 -10.20
CA PRO A 247 -9.02 0.95 -8.89
C PRO A 247 -9.84 2.16 -8.41
N GLY A 248 -10.36 2.07 -7.19
CA GLY A 248 -11.25 3.07 -6.60
C GLY A 248 -12.74 2.89 -6.91
N GLU A 249 -13.13 1.99 -7.82
CA GLU A 249 -14.53 1.60 -8.06
C GLU A 249 -14.98 0.40 -7.20
N TYR A 250 -14.06 -0.26 -6.50
CA TYR A 250 -14.33 -1.25 -5.45
C TYR A 250 -13.86 -0.72 -4.08
N TYR A 251 -14.47 -1.21 -3.00
CA TYR A 251 -14.12 -0.82 -1.64
C TYR A 251 -12.94 -1.65 -1.15
N ARG A 252 -13.01 -2.96 -1.36
CA ARG A 252 -12.00 -3.94 -0.95
C ARG A 252 -11.80 -4.98 -2.05
N GLY A 253 -10.74 -5.77 -1.89
CA GLY A 253 -10.38 -6.83 -2.83
C GLY A 253 -10.04 -6.31 -4.23
N SER A 254 -10.72 -6.81 -5.25
CA SER A 254 -10.34 -6.62 -6.67
C SER A 254 -11.50 -6.29 -7.61
N ARG A 255 -12.76 -6.46 -7.17
CA ARG A 255 -13.93 -6.15 -7.99
C ARG A 255 -15.15 -5.83 -7.16
N ALA A 256 -16.04 -5.03 -7.74
CA ALA A 256 -17.32 -4.65 -7.12
C ALA A 256 -18.45 -4.64 -8.16
N LEU A 257 -19.69 -4.57 -7.68
CA LEU A 257 -20.85 -4.33 -8.53
C LEU A 257 -20.92 -2.85 -8.90
N LYS A 258 -20.98 -2.56 -10.20
CA LYS A 258 -21.23 -1.23 -10.76
C LYS A 258 -22.63 -1.19 -11.36
N VAL A 259 -23.46 -0.32 -10.81
CA VAL A 259 -24.82 -0.07 -11.28
C VAL A 259 -24.81 1.21 -12.10
N ILE A 260 -25.21 1.10 -13.37
CA ILE A 260 -25.25 2.21 -14.33
C ILE A 260 -26.71 2.55 -14.58
N ARG A 261 -27.24 3.61 -13.98
CA ARG A 261 -28.57 4.14 -14.32
C ARG A 261 -28.38 5.21 -15.38
N ASP A 262 -28.84 4.93 -16.60
CA ASP A 262 -28.71 5.81 -17.77
C ASP A 262 -29.94 6.71 -18.00
N GLY A 263 -30.92 6.67 -17.10
CA GLY A 263 -32.17 7.43 -17.19
C GLY A 263 -33.24 6.81 -18.09
N SER A 264 -32.98 5.65 -18.71
CA SER A 264 -33.95 4.96 -19.56
C SER A 264 -35.08 4.27 -18.79
N LEU A 265 -34.85 3.95 -17.51
CA LEU A 265 -35.85 3.32 -16.64
C LEU A 265 -36.72 4.36 -15.95
N ALA A 266 -38.03 4.10 -15.95
CA ALA A 266 -38.98 4.80 -15.08
C ALA A 266 -38.67 4.52 -13.59
N SER A 267 -39.27 5.30 -12.69
CA SER A 267 -39.13 5.07 -11.25
C SER A 267 -39.66 3.69 -10.84
N GLY A 268 -39.10 3.15 -9.75
CA GLY A 268 -39.50 1.88 -9.16
C GLY A 268 -38.28 1.06 -8.79
N GLN A 269 -38.10 0.83 -7.48
CA GLN A 269 -36.85 0.32 -6.92
C GLN A 269 -36.47 -1.06 -7.46
N TRP A 270 -37.45 -1.94 -7.70
CA TRP A 270 -37.28 -3.32 -8.15
C TRP A 270 -36.89 -3.48 -9.62
N ARG A 271 -36.84 -2.39 -10.41
CA ARG A 271 -36.50 -2.46 -11.84
C ARG A 271 -35.05 -2.87 -12.09
N ILE A 272 -34.19 -2.68 -11.09
CA ILE A 272 -32.85 -3.24 -11.04
C ILE A 272 -32.76 -4.00 -9.72
N GLN A 273 -32.56 -5.32 -9.80
CA GLN A 273 -32.45 -6.19 -8.62
C GLN A 273 -31.20 -7.04 -8.69
N PHE A 274 -30.44 -6.98 -7.60
CA PHE A 274 -29.30 -7.85 -7.32
C PHE A 274 -29.62 -8.68 -6.09
N VAL A 275 -29.61 -10.00 -6.25
CA VAL A 275 -30.29 -10.92 -5.34
C VAL A 275 -29.30 -11.97 -4.87
N SER A 276 -29.20 -12.18 -3.56
CA SER A 276 -28.36 -13.26 -3.05
C SER A 276 -28.93 -14.64 -3.44
N ASP A 277 -28.07 -15.65 -3.45
CA ASP A 277 -28.50 -17.04 -3.25
C ASP A 277 -29.32 -17.18 -1.94
N PRO A 278 -30.10 -18.28 -1.77
CA PRO A 278 -30.83 -18.49 -0.53
C PRO A 278 -29.87 -18.56 0.65
N VAL A 279 -30.14 -17.77 1.67
CA VAL A 279 -29.45 -17.79 2.96
C VAL A 279 -30.29 -18.60 3.93
N ALA A 280 -29.68 -19.48 4.71
CA ALA A 280 -30.39 -20.18 5.79
C ALA A 280 -30.73 -19.18 6.90
N THR A 281 -31.99 -19.16 7.32
CA THR A 281 -32.55 -18.22 8.29
C THR A 281 -33.38 -18.96 9.34
N ASP A 282 -33.51 -18.35 10.50
CA ASP A 282 -34.32 -18.85 11.61
C ASP A 282 -35.58 -18.00 11.70
N ILE A 283 -36.75 -18.64 11.57
CA ILE A 283 -38.05 -17.96 11.63
C ILE A 283 -38.17 -17.17 12.93
N GLY A 284 -38.59 -15.90 12.81
CA GLY A 284 -38.73 -14.99 13.94
C GLY A 284 -37.44 -14.35 14.45
N SER A 285 -36.27 -14.72 13.90
CA SER A 285 -34.98 -14.09 14.26
C SER A 285 -34.74 -12.81 13.45
N SER A 286 -34.10 -11.82 14.08
CA SER A 286 -33.71 -10.58 13.39
C SER A 286 -32.32 -10.67 12.77
N TYR A 287 -32.12 -9.96 11.66
CA TYR A 287 -30.88 -9.92 10.90
C TYR A 287 -30.52 -8.48 10.56
N THR A 288 -29.24 -8.22 10.34
CA THR A 288 -28.77 -6.96 9.76
C THR A 288 -28.04 -7.21 8.45
N VAL A 289 -28.44 -6.48 7.41
CA VAL A 289 -27.75 -6.45 6.13
C VAL A 289 -26.85 -5.22 6.09
N TYR A 290 -25.55 -5.43 6.05
CA TYR A 290 -24.55 -4.39 5.83
C TYR A 290 -24.17 -4.33 4.36
N VAL A 291 -24.02 -3.13 3.82
CA VAL A 291 -23.67 -2.89 2.42
C VAL A 291 -22.69 -1.73 2.36
N TRP A 292 -21.52 -1.91 1.75
CA TRP A 292 -20.69 -0.78 1.38
C TRP A 292 -21.15 -0.24 0.03
N ALA A 293 -21.37 1.07 -0.06
CA ALA A 293 -21.70 1.70 -1.32
C ALA A 293 -21.07 3.09 -1.44
N ARG A 294 -20.81 3.50 -2.70
CA ARG A 294 -20.52 4.89 -3.07
C ARG A 294 -21.11 5.19 -4.44
N ALA A 295 -21.29 6.46 -4.77
CA ALA A 295 -21.78 6.90 -6.07
C ALA A 295 -20.71 7.70 -6.83
N ALA A 296 -20.82 7.78 -8.15
CA ALA A 296 -20.02 8.72 -8.93
C ALA A 296 -20.45 10.17 -8.64
N VAL A 297 -21.76 10.38 -8.46
CA VAL A 297 -22.39 11.65 -8.09
C VAL A 297 -23.46 11.37 -7.04
N ALA A 298 -23.64 12.30 -6.09
CA ALA A 298 -24.71 12.19 -5.09
C ALA A 298 -26.09 12.09 -5.75
N GLY A 299 -27.01 11.32 -5.14
CA GLY A 299 -28.39 11.18 -5.61
C GLY A 299 -28.75 9.79 -6.12
N ALA A 300 -27.79 8.85 -6.15
CA ALA A 300 -28.09 7.42 -6.16
C ALA A 300 -28.69 6.98 -4.82
N GLY A 301 -29.56 5.97 -4.87
CA GLY A 301 -30.13 5.38 -3.68
C GLY A 301 -30.64 3.98 -3.94
N PHE A 302 -30.66 3.17 -2.90
CA PHE A 302 -31.12 1.79 -2.94
C PHE A 302 -31.78 1.42 -1.62
N ARG A 303 -32.41 0.26 -1.59
CA ARG A 303 -32.91 -0.35 -0.36
C ARG A 303 -32.69 -1.86 -0.40
N VAL A 304 -32.99 -2.51 0.71
CA VAL A 304 -33.02 -3.98 0.81
C VAL A 304 -34.46 -4.47 0.93
N SER A 305 -34.79 -5.54 0.22
CA SER A 305 -36.03 -6.30 0.40
C SER A 305 -35.72 -7.80 0.51
N LEU A 306 -36.77 -8.63 0.62
CA LEU A 306 -36.63 -10.07 0.85
C LEU A 306 -37.35 -10.90 -0.22
N ASN A 307 -36.97 -12.17 -0.33
CA ASN A 307 -37.68 -13.19 -1.11
C ASN A 307 -37.40 -14.61 -0.55
N PRO A 308 -38.38 -15.52 -0.39
CA PRO A 308 -39.82 -15.33 -0.63
C PRO A 308 -40.52 -14.58 0.50
N ASP A 309 -39.84 -14.32 1.62
CA ASP A 309 -40.35 -13.41 2.66
C ASP A 309 -40.71 -12.06 2.05
N THR A 310 -41.81 -11.47 2.50
CA THR A 310 -42.33 -10.21 1.95
C THR A 310 -42.62 -9.19 3.06
N GLY A 311 -43.00 -7.97 2.68
CA GLY A 311 -43.39 -6.94 3.64
C GLY A 311 -42.23 -6.23 4.34
N PHE A 312 -40.99 -6.43 3.87
CA PHE A 312 -39.83 -5.63 4.27
C PHE A 312 -39.37 -4.75 3.10
N TYR A 313 -39.74 -3.47 3.17
CA TYR A 313 -39.42 -2.45 2.16
C TYR A 313 -39.10 -1.12 2.86
N PRO A 314 -37.89 -0.95 3.44
CA PRO A 314 -37.49 0.29 4.05
C PRO A 314 -37.39 1.41 3.00
N SER A 315 -37.27 2.65 3.48
CA SER A 315 -36.99 3.79 2.60
C SER A 315 -35.62 3.65 1.93
N ASP A 316 -35.46 4.25 0.75
CA ASP A 316 -34.19 4.27 0.04
C ASP A 316 -33.13 5.05 0.86
N VAL A 317 -31.91 4.51 0.95
CA VAL A 317 -30.76 5.25 1.48
C VAL A 317 -30.16 6.13 0.39
N ALA A 318 -29.61 7.28 0.77
CA ALA A 318 -28.88 8.15 -0.15
C ALA A 318 -27.39 7.79 -0.16
N VAL A 319 -26.84 7.53 -1.34
CA VAL A 319 -25.42 7.19 -1.53
C VAL A 319 -24.64 8.43 -1.94
N THR A 320 -23.53 8.68 -1.25
CA THR A 320 -22.65 9.83 -1.51
C THR A 320 -21.44 9.43 -2.37
N PRO A 321 -20.61 10.39 -2.83
CA PRO A 321 -19.38 10.07 -3.55
C PRO A 321 -18.32 9.31 -2.73
N GLN A 322 -18.44 9.30 -1.41
CA GLN A 322 -17.53 8.59 -0.51
C GLN A 322 -18.06 7.18 -0.23
N TRP A 323 -17.15 6.22 -0.03
CA TRP A 323 -17.52 4.89 0.49
C TRP A 323 -18.14 5.02 1.87
N GLN A 324 -19.34 4.47 2.01
CA GLN A 324 -20.11 4.45 3.25
C GLN A 324 -20.67 3.06 3.49
N GLN A 325 -20.72 2.66 4.76
CA GLN A 325 -21.44 1.46 5.17
C GLN A 325 -22.88 1.81 5.51
N PHE A 326 -23.82 1.10 4.90
CA PHE A 326 -25.25 1.16 5.19
C PHE A 326 -25.65 -0.10 5.96
N SER A 327 -26.62 0.02 6.85
CA SER A 327 -27.17 -1.10 7.63
C SER A 327 -28.69 -1.13 7.55
N PHE A 328 -29.25 -2.29 7.25
CA PHE A 328 -30.69 -2.53 7.21
C PHE A 328 -31.04 -3.62 8.22
N VAL A 329 -31.75 -3.25 9.29
CA VAL A 329 -32.22 -4.20 10.30
C VAL A 329 -33.54 -4.81 9.80
N VAL A 330 -33.51 -6.11 9.53
CA VAL A 330 -34.69 -6.92 9.22
C VAL A 330 -35.25 -7.45 10.53
N PRO A 331 -36.42 -6.97 10.98
CA PRO A 331 -36.98 -7.38 12.25
C PRO A 331 -37.58 -8.80 12.13
N GLY A 332 -37.59 -9.53 13.23
CA GLY A 332 -37.85 -10.98 13.23
C GLY A 332 -39.20 -11.38 12.64
N GLU A 333 -40.22 -10.56 12.79
CA GLU A 333 -41.56 -10.78 12.22
C GLU A 333 -41.59 -10.79 10.67
N ARG A 334 -40.50 -10.34 10.03
CA ARG A 334 -40.33 -10.37 8.56
C ARG A 334 -39.62 -11.62 8.07
N ILE A 335 -39.04 -12.43 8.95
CA ILE A 335 -38.44 -13.73 8.59
C ILE A 335 -39.45 -14.83 8.91
N GLN A 336 -40.13 -15.30 7.88
CA GLN A 336 -41.22 -16.30 7.97
C GLN A 336 -40.82 -17.63 7.32
N ASN A 337 -39.68 -17.68 6.65
CA ASN A 337 -39.14 -18.88 6.03
C ASN A 337 -37.79 -19.24 6.66
N ALA A 338 -37.44 -20.53 6.63
CA ALA A 338 -36.13 -21.01 7.06
C ALA A 338 -35.02 -20.77 6.00
N SER A 339 -35.39 -20.22 4.85
CA SER A 339 -34.49 -19.82 3.80
C SER A 339 -35.00 -18.56 3.11
N THR A 340 -34.17 -17.54 3.10
CA THR A 340 -34.51 -16.18 2.64
C THR A 340 -33.38 -15.64 1.77
N ARG A 341 -33.73 -14.88 0.74
CA ARG A 341 -32.81 -14.07 -0.05
C ARG A 341 -32.89 -12.64 0.40
N PHE A 342 -31.74 -11.98 0.39
CA PHE A 342 -31.65 -10.56 0.62
C PHE A 342 -31.46 -9.90 -0.75
N VAL A 343 -32.39 -9.02 -1.09
CA VAL A 343 -32.51 -8.40 -2.41
C VAL A 343 -32.10 -6.95 -2.27
N LEU A 344 -31.14 -6.51 -3.08
CA LEU A 344 -30.86 -5.10 -3.27
C LEU A 344 -31.75 -4.57 -4.39
N ASP A 345 -32.64 -3.63 -4.05
CA ASP A 345 -33.46 -2.90 -5.02
C ASP A 345 -32.74 -1.59 -5.39
N LEU A 346 -32.18 -1.54 -6.60
CA LEU A 346 -31.10 -0.63 -6.99
C LEU A 346 -31.52 0.54 -7.89
N ASN A 347 -32.76 0.53 -8.39
CA ASN A 347 -33.20 1.60 -9.27
C ASN A 347 -33.67 2.85 -8.52
N GLY A 348 -34.01 2.74 -7.22
CA GLY A 348 -34.47 3.87 -6.40
C GLY A 348 -35.76 4.55 -6.90
N THR A 349 -36.12 5.64 -6.22
CA THR A 349 -37.18 6.58 -6.67
C THR A 349 -36.67 7.68 -7.60
N ASN A 350 -35.39 8.04 -7.50
CA ASN A 350 -34.73 9.01 -8.37
C ASN A 350 -34.24 8.33 -9.65
N THR A 351 -34.75 8.76 -10.81
CA THR A 351 -34.38 8.24 -12.15
C THR A 351 -33.26 9.02 -12.83
N ALA A 352 -32.62 9.96 -12.12
CA ALA A 352 -31.50 10.70 -12.67
C ALA A 352 -30.37 9.76 -13.09
N VAL A 353 -29.71 10.12 -14.20
CA VAL A 353 -28.51 9.43 -14.68
C VAL A 353 -27.46 9.43 -13.58
N THR A 354 -27.06 8.24 -13.14
CA THR A 354 -26.02 8.10 -12.13
C THR A 354 -25.42 6.70 -12.18
N THR A 355 -24.15 6.63 -11.83
CA THR A 355 -23.45 5.38 -11.60
C THR A 355 -23.16 5.25 -10.12
N PHE A 356 -23.33 4.07 -9.55
CA PHE A 356 -22.91 3.79 -8.18
C PHE A 356 -22.40 2.37 -8.04
N TYR A 357 -21.68 2.15 -6.95
CA TYR A 357 -20.87 0.97 -6.70
C TYR A 357 -21.30 0.34 -5.39
N ILE A 358 -21.39 -0.97 -5.38
CA ILE A 358 -21.73 -1.77 -4.20
C ILE A 358 -20.67 -2.83 -4.00
N ASP A 359 -20.26 -2.99 -2.74
CA ASP A 359 -19.27 -3.95 -2.32
C ASP A 359 -19.55 -4.43 -0.88
N ASP A 360 -18.87 -5.50 -0.44
CA ASP A 360 -18.93 -6.04 0.93
C ASP A 360 -20.36 -6.12 1.51
N ILE A 361 -21.22 -6.94 0.90
CA ILE A 361 -22.61 -7.18 1.34
C ILE A 361 -22.65 -8.33 2.35
N LYS A 362 -22.94 -8.03 3.62
CA LYS A 362 -22.95 -9.00 4.72
C LYS A 362 -24.32 -9.11 5.36
N VAL A 363 -24.83 -10.34 5.48
CA VAL A 363 -26.02 -10.69 6.25
C VAL A 363 -25.56 -11.31 7.55
N ILE A 364 -25.90 -10.68 8.67
CA ILE A 364 -25.51 -11.13 10.02
C ILE A 364 -26.79 -11.34 10.84
N LYS A 365 -26.87 -12.45 11.58
CA LYS A 365 -27.91 -12.66 12.59
C LYS A 365 -27.60 -11.83 13.82
N ASN A 366 -28.58 -11.09 14.34
CA ASN A 366 -28.39 -10.23 15.52
C ASN A 366 -28.43 -11.00 16.83
#